data_AF-A0A942TB04-F1
#
_entry.id   AF-A0A942TB04-F1
#
_cell.length_a   1.000
_cell.length_b   1.000
_cell.length_c   1.000
_cell.angle_alpha   90.00
_cell.angle_beta   90.00
_cell.angle_gamma   90.00
#
_symmetry.space_group_name_H-M   'P 1'
#
loop_
_entity.id
_entity.type
_entity.pdbx_description
1 polymer ?
#
loop_
_entity_poly.entity_id
_entity_poly.type
_entity_poly.pdbx_seq_one_letter_code
_entity_poly.pdbx_strand_id
1 'polypeptide(L)' 'MQANKMRTIRHYLGLTQEDFAKRLSVSPATICLVEQGKRGMSGHLAARLARIEMEFSDDFYLFSDKFNQNIPS' A
#
# COMPACT_ATOMS: atom_id res chain seq x y z
N MET A 1 3.86 11.89 -0.73
CA MET A 1 3.07 10.79 -1.32
C MET A 1 3.96 9.58 -1.35
N GLN A 2 3.83 8.54 -0.51
CA GLN A 2 4.39 7.17 -0.75
C GLN A 2 4.23 6.13 0.39
N ALA A 3 4.01 6.48 1.67
CA ALA A 3 3.75 5.46 2.72
C ALA A 3 2.25 5.12 2.84
N ASN A 4 1.40 6.15 2.92
CA ASN A 4 -0.05 5.99 3.04
C ASN A 4 -0.64 5.22 1.85
N LYS A 5 -0.18 5.46 0.63
CA LYS A 5 -0.70 4.80 -0.57
C LYS A 5 -0.55 3.27 -0.53
N MET A 6 0.61 2.77 -0.10
CA MET A 6 0.85 1.33 0.02
C MET A 6 -0.09 0.70 1.06
N ARG A 7 -0.25 1.37 2.20
CA ARG A 7 -1.16 0.96 3.26
C ARG A 7 -2.62 0.96 2.78
N THR A 8 -3.06 2.02 2.10
CA THR A 8 -4.42 2.13 1.53
C THR A 8 -4.71 1.00 0.55
N ILE A 9 -3.80 0.72 -0.40
CA ILE A 9 -3.95 -0.37 -1.37
C ILE A 9 -4.07 -1.72 -0.64
N ARG A 10 -3.24 -1.97 0.37
CA ARG A 10 -3.31 -3.21 1.15
C ARG A 10 -4.66 -3.36 1.85
N HIS A 11 -5.16 -2.30 2.50
CA HIS A 11 -6.43 -2.32 3.20
C HIS A 11 -7.62 -2.44 2.24
N TYR A 12 -7.56 -1.80 1.08
CA TYR A 12 -8.56 -1.92 0.03
C TYR A 12 -8.69 -3.38 -0.47
N LEU A 13 -7.55 -4.07 -0.62
CA LEU A 13 -7.52 -5.49 -0.97
C LEU A 13 -7.90 -6.43 0.19
N GLY A 14 -8.11 -5.91 1.41
CA GLY A 14 -8.40 -6.73 2.58
C GLY A 14 -7.25 -7.63 3.04
N LEU A 15 -6.00 -7.29 2.69
CA LEU A 15 -4.85 -8.16 2.93
C LEU A 15 -4.10 -7.84 4.24
N THR A 16 -3.56 -8.89 4.86
CA THR A 16 -2.57 -8.75 5.93
C THR A 16 -1.25 -8.21 5.36
N GLN A 17 -0.36 -7.69 6.22
CA GLN A 17 0.99 -7.29 5.77
C GLN A 17 1.77 -8.48 5.20
N GLU A 18 1.55 -9.69 5.71
CA GLU A 18 2.19 -10.90 5.24
C GLU A 18 1.72 -11.30 3.83
N ASP A 19 0.41 -11.34 3.60
CA ASP A 19 -0.15 -11.71 2.29
C ASP A 19 0.17 -10.65 1.24
N PHE A 20 0.18 -9.39 1.63
CA PHE A 20 0.57 -8.31 0.75
C PHE A 20 2.07 -8.37 0.40
N ALA A 21 2.93 -8.73 1.36
CA ALA A 21 4.35 -8.96 1.12
C ALA A 21 4.58 -10.13 0.15
N LYS A 22 3.80 -11.21 0.26
CA LYS A 22 3.84 -12.34 -0.69
C LYS A 22 3.44 -11.88 -2.10
N ARG A 23 2.34 -11.14 -2.24
CA ARG A 23 1.88 -10.57 -3.53
C ARG A 23 2.92 -9.63 -4.14
N LEU A 24 3.58 -8.83 -3.29
CA LEU A 24 4.67 -7.93 -3.66
C LEU A 24 6.04 -8.57 -3.55
N SER A 25 6.16 -9.90 -3.46
CA SER A 25 7.40 -10.70 -3.35
C SER A 25 8.55 -9.95 -2.66
N VAL A 26 8.26 -9.45 -1.46
CA VAL A 26 9.19 -8.81 -0.53
C VAL A 26 8.99 -9.43 0.85
N SER A 27 9.88 -9.12 1.79
CA SER A 27 9.68 -9.55 3.17
C SER A 27 8.54 -8.78 3.85
N PRO A 28 7.77 -9.38 4.77
CA PRO A 28 6.78 -8.67 5.59
C PRO A 28 7.39 -7.48 6.35
N ALA A 29 8.65 -7.61 6.79
CA ALA A 29 9.41 -6.53 7.41
C ALA A 29 9.58 -5.31 6.48
N THR A 30 9.74 -5.53 5.18
CA THR A 30 9.83 -4.45 4.18
C THR A 30 8.52 -3.69 4.11
N ILE A 31 7.38 -4.39 4.06
CA ILE A 31 6.06 -3.78 4.08
C ILE A 31 5.87 -2.96 5.36
N CYS A 32 6.14 -3.55 6.52
CA CYS A 32 6.01 -2.89 7.81
C CYS A 32 6.84 -1.58 7.90
N LEU A 33 8.13 -1.63 7.53
CA LEU A 33 9.01 -0.46 7.58
C LEU A 33 8.58 0.64 6.62
N VAL A 34 8.10 0.29 5.42
CA VAL A 34 7.62 1.26 4.43
C VAL A 34 6.29 1.88 4.88
N GLU A 35 5.35 1.10 5.41
CA GLU A 35 4.08 1.64 5.94
C GLU A 35 4.29 2.55 7.16
N GLN A 36 5.31 2.28 7.97
CA GLN A 36 5.69 3.12 9.11
C GLN A 36 6.51 4.37 8.71
N GLY A 37 6.84 4.54 7.43
CA GLY A 37 7.71 5.63 6.96
C GLY A 37 9.18 5.50 7.38
N LYS A 38 9.57 4.39 8.00
CA LYS A 38 10.95 4.11 8.45
C LYS A 38 11.88 3.72 7.29
N ARG A 39 11.31 3.31 6.16
CA ARG A 39 12.06 2.95 4.96
C ARG A 39 11.38 3.54 3.72
N GLY A 40 12.19 4.14 2.85
CA GLY A 40 11.74 4.56 1.52
C GLY A 40 11.40 3.36 0.63
N MET A 41 10.42 3.54 -0.24
CA MET A 41 10.04 2.53 -1.23
C MET A 41 11.08 2.49 -2.36
N SER A 42 11.57 1.29 -2.71
CA SER A 42 12.44 1.14 -3.88
C SER A 42 11.65 1.33 -5.18
N GLY A 43 12.33 1.73 -6.27
CA GLY A 43 11.69 1.89 -7.58
C GLY A 43 10.97 0.63 -8.07
N HIS A 44 11.56 -0.55 -7.83
CA HIS A 44 10.91 -1.84 -8.16
C HIS A 44 9.63 -2.08 -7.34
N LEU A 45 9.63 -1.76 -6.05
CA LEU A 45 8.44 -1.91 -5.21
C LEU A 45 7.33 -0.94 -5.64
N ALA A 46 7.71 0.29 -6.00
CA ALA A 46 6.79 1.30 -6.53
C ALA A 46 6.16 0.86 -7.85
N ALA A 47 6.95 0.32 -8.79
CA ALA A 47 6.45 -0.18 -10.07
C ALA A 47 5.44 -1.34 -9.88
N ARG A 48 5.71 -2.25 -8.93
CA ARG A 48 4.80 -3.36 -8.63
C ARG A 48 3.50 -2.89 -8.00
N LEU A 49 3.57 -1.90 -7.10
CA LEU A 49 2.41 -1.29 -6.50
C LEU A 49 1.54 -0.58 -7.55
N ALA A 50 2.16 0.16 -8.47
CA ALA A 50 1.48 0.83 -9.57
C ALA A 50 0.74 -0.17 -10.49
N ARG A 51 1.35 -1.33 -10.78
CA ARG A 51 0.68 -2.38 -11.57
C ARG A 51 -0.59 -2.90 -10.91
N ILE A 52 -0.59 -3.06 -9.58
CA ILE A 52 -1.78 -3.49 -8.82
C ILE A 52 -2.84 -2.39 -8.86
N GLU A 53 -2.43 -1.13 -8.66
CA GLU A 53 -3.34 0.02 -8.66
C GLU A 53 -4.06 0.21 -10.00
N MET A 54 -3.39 -0.06 -11.12
CA MET A 54 -3.98 0.02 -12.46
C MET A 54 -5.15 -0.96 -12.68
N GLU A 55 -5.30 -1.97 -11.82
CA GLU A 55 -6.41 -2.93 -11.88
C GLU A 55 -7.66 -2.44 -11.13
N PHE A 56 -7.59 -1.30 -10.44
CA PHE A 56 -8.68 -0.79 -9.61
C PHE A 56 -9.62 0.14 -10.38
N SER A 57 -10.89 0.14 -9.98
CA SER A 57 -11.90 1.06 -10.51
C SER A 57 -12.02 2.32 -9.65
N ASP A 58 -12.94 3.21 -10.00
CA ASP A 58 -13.12 4.50 -9.32
C ASP A 58 -13.45 4.36 -7.82
N ASP A 59 -13.99 3.21 -7.43
CA ASP A 59 -14.28 2.87 -6.03
C ASP A 59 -13.05 2.88 -5.12
N PHE A 60 -11.87 2.56 -5.64
CA PHE A 60 -10.62 2.69 -4.89
C PHE A 60 -10.34 4.13 -4.47
N TYR A 61 -10.60 5.12 -5.32
CA TYR A 61 -10.35 6.52 -4.97
C TYR A 61 -11.32 7.00 -3.89
N LEU A 62 -12.59 6.60 -3.97
CA LEU A 62 -13.58 6.86 -2.92
C LEU A 62 -13.18 6.22 -1.58
N PHE A 63 -12.65 4.99 -1.61
CA PHE A 63 -12.11 4.33 -0.44
C PHE A 63 -10.87 5.07 0.11
N SER A 64 -9.94 5.45 -0.76
CA SER A 64 -8.68 6.12 -0.42
C SER A 64 -8.93 7.44 0.31
N ASP A 65 -9.85 8.26 -0.19
CA ASP A 65 -10.19 9.54 0.45
C ASP A 65 -10.73 9.33 1.86
N LYS A 66 -11.68 8.41 2.03
CA LYS A 66 -12.24 8.07 3.35
C LYS A 66 -11.19 7.48 4.28
N PHE A 67 -10.33 6.61 3.76
CA PHE A 67 -9.28 5.96 4.55
C PHE A 67 -8.28 6.99 5.07
N ASN A 68 -7.82 7.91 4.24
CA ASN A 68 -6.82 8.91 4.61
C ASN A 68 -7.37 9.99 5.56
N GLN A 69 -8.67 10.30 5.53
CA GLN A 69 -9.30 11.22 6.49
C GLN A 69 -9.36 10.67 7.92
N ASN A 70 -9.25 9.36 8.11
CA ASN A 70 -9.37 8.69 9.41
C ASN A 70 -8.02 8.27 10.03
N ILE A 71 -6.89 8.66 9.43
CA ILE A 71 -5.56 8.41 10.00
C ILE A 71 -5.18 9.64 10.84
N PRO A 72 -5.08 9.54 12.18
CA PRO A 72 -4.57 10.64 12.99
C PRO A 72 -3.16 11.00 12.53
N SER A 73 -2.90 12.30 12.43
CA SER A 73 -1.62 12.90 11.98
C SER A 73 -0.44 12.48 12.85
#